data_AF-X7F7S0-F1
#
_entry.id   AF-X7F7S0-F1
#
_cell.length_a   1.000
_cell.length_b   1.000
_cell.length_c   1.000
_cell.angle_alpha   90.00
_cell.angle_beta   90.00
_cell.angle_gamma   90.00
#
_symmetry.space_group_name_H-M   'P 1'
#
loop_
_entity.id
_entity.type
_entity.pdbx_description
1 polymer ?
#
loop_
_entity_poly.entity_id
_entity_poly.type
_entity_poly.pdbx_seq_one_letter_code
_entity_poly.pdbx_strand_id
1 'polypeptide(L)' 'MPRKEPKTLRVACFADGRRKIIAFKRSAYWWSASEGAYPLSAALETIKEQGGWIETIPNPNYRPKGLLG' A
#
# COMPACT_ATOMS: atom_id res chain seq x y z
N MET A 1 2.37 -20.55 6.16
CA MET A 1 1.01 -20.12 5.77
C MET A 1 1.11 -19.25 4.52
N PRO A 2 0.49 -19.61 3.37
CA PRO A 2 0.51 -18.76 2.20
C PRO A 2 -0.18 -17.43 2.53
N ARG A 3 0.49 -16.32 2.25
CA ARG A 3 0.00 -14.97 2.55
C ARG A 3 -1.24 -14.75 1.68
N LYS A 4 -2.44 -14.72 2.28
CA LYS A 4 -3.66 -14.37 1.56
C LYS A 4 -3.48 -12.93 1.06
N GLU A 5 -3.56 -12.73 -0.25
CA GLU A 5 -3.47 -11.38 -0.80
C GLU A 5 -4.58 -10.50 -0.21
N PRO A 6 -4.27 -9.24 0.14
CA PRO A 6 -5.27 -8.35 0.70
C PRO A 6 -6.32 -8.01 -0.36
N LYS A 7 -7.59 -7.84 0.06
CA LYS A 7 -8.69 -7.45 -0.83
C LYS A 7 -8.52 -6.04 -1.40
N THR A 8 -7.87 -5.18 -0.64
CA THR A 8 -7.66 -3.77 -0.96
C THR A 8 -6.19 -3.41 -0.77
N LEU A 9 -5.73 -2.41 -1.50
CA LEU A 9 -4.41 -1.81 -1.37
C LEU A 9 -4.59 -0.39 -0.86
N ARG A 10 -3.64 0.07 -0.03
CA ARG A 10 -3.50 1.49 0.27
C ARG A 10 -2.48 2.06 -0.70
N VAL A 11 -2.76 3.22 -1.27
CA VAL A 11 -1.93 3.86 -2.29
C VAL A 11 -1.71 5.31 -1.86
N ALA A 12 -0.45 5.73 -1.85
CA ALA A 12 -0.11 7.15 -1.76
C ALA A 12 -0.32 7.77 -3.13
N CYS A 13 -1.21 8.76 -3.20
CA CYS A 13 -1.51 9.55 -4.40
C CYS A 13 -0.95 10.95 -4.21
N PHE A 14 -0.36 11.50 -5.26
CA PHE A 14 0.21 12.85 -5.26
C PHE A 14 -0.49 13.69 -6.33
N ALA A 15 -0.50 15.02 -6.14
CA ALA A 15 -1.19 15.95 -7.03
C ALA A 15 -0.64 15.95 -8.47
N ASP A 16 0.61 15.54 -8.66
CA ASP A 16 1.25 15.36 -9.96
C ASP A 16 0.88 14.05 -10.68
N GLY A 17 -0.03 13.27 -10.11
CA GLY A 17 -0.49 11.99 -10.68
C GLY A 17 0.39 10.80 -10.31
N ARG A 18 1.50 10.98 -9.59
CA ARG A 18 2.29 9.84 -9.08
C ARG A 18 1.46 9.04 -8.09
N ARG A 19 1.60 7.72 -8.16
CA ARG A 19 0.95 6.76 -7.26
C ARG A 19 1.95 5.73 -6.79
N LYS A 20 2.02 5.48 -5.47
CA LYS A 20 2.88 4.45 -4.86
C LYS A 20 2.05 3.51 -4.00
N ILE A 21 2.09 2.20 -4.30
CA ILE A 21 1.42 1.19 -3.47
C ILE A 21 2.12 1.11 -2.12
N ILE A 22 1.34 1.24 -1.05
CA ILE A 22 1.82 1.12 0.33
C ILE A 22 1.70 -0.36 0.73
N ALA A 23 2.81 -1.08 0.64
CA ALA A 23 2.91 -2.46 1.11
C ALA A 23 3.28 -2.49 2.60
N PHE A 24 2.37 -3.00 3.43
CA PHE A 24 2.61 -3.17 4.86
C PHE A 24 3.22 -4.54 5.17
N LYS A 25 4.46 -4.58 5.67
CA LYS A 25 4.96 -5.79 6.34
C LYS A 25 4.58 -5.71 7.81
N ARG A 26 3.59 -6.51 8.23
CA ARG A 26 3.05 -6.57 9.61
C ARG A 26 2.50 -5.23 10.12
N SER A 27 1.89 -4.42 9.25
CA SER A 27 1.21 -3.16 9.60
C SER A 27 2.08 -2.03 10.18
N ALA A 28 3.40 -2.23 10.31
CA ALA A 28 4.30 -1.27 10.97
C ALA A 28 5.31 -0.61 10.03
N TYR A 29 5.59 -1.21 8.88
CA TYR A 29 6.66 -0.75 7.98
C TYR A 29 6.13 -0.57 6.57
N TRP A 30 6.41 0.62 6.02
CA TRP A 30 6.38 0.90 4.61
C TRP A 30 7.63 0.28 3.97
N TRP A 31 7.50 -0.24 2.77
CA TRP A 31 8.63 -0.71 1.98
C TRP A 31 8.45 -0.25 0.53
N SER A 32 9.44 0.47 0.01
CA SER A 32 9.57 0.70 -1.42
C SER A 32 10.93 0.19 -1.89
N ALA A 33 11.00 -0.30 -3.14
CA ALA A 33 12.25 -0.82 -3.69
C ALA A 33 13.34 0.26 -3.78
N SER A 34 12.93 1.53 -3.94
CA SER A 34 13.85 2.67 -4.10
C SER A 34 14.27 3.31 -2.77
N GLU A 35 13.43 3.22 -1.74
CA GLU A 35 13.61 4.01 -0.51
C GLU A 35 13.76 3.11 0.75
N GLY A 36 13.68 1.79 0.57
CA GLY A 36 13.89 0.83 1.65
C GLY A 36 12.68 0.68 2.58
N ALA A 37 12.91 0.08 3.76
CA ALA A 37 11.88 -0.07 4.79
C ALA A 37 12.00 1.04 5.84
N TYR A 38 10.91 1.76 6.14
CA TYR A 38 10.89 2.73 7.23
C TYR A 38 9.52 2.75 7.96
N PRO A 39 9.44 3.33 9.17
CA PRO A 39 8.24 3.29 9.99
C PRO A 39 7.02 3.89 9.30
N LEU A 40 5.85 3.32 9.55
CA LEU A 40 4.60 3.80 8.97
C LEU A 40 4.34 5.28 9.27
N SER A 41 4.54 5.72 10.52
CA SER A 41 4.32 7.13 10.90
C SER A 41 5.11 8.09 10.01
N ALA A 42 6.41 7.82 9.83
CA ALA A 42 7.27 8.59 8.94
C ALA A 42 6.77 8.56 7.49
N ALA A 43 6.25 7.43 7.01
CA ALA A 43 5.65 7.34 5.67
C ALA A 43 4.47 8.28 5.49
N LEU A 44 3.56 8.28 6.46
CA LEU A 44 2.36 9.10 6.42
C LEU A 44 2.72 10.58 6.46
N GLU A 45 3.67 10.95 7.31
CA GLU A 45 4.17 12.32 7.42
C GLU A 45 4.82 12.77 6.11
N THR A 46 5.74 11.99 5.55
CA THR A 46 6.39 12.32 4.27
C THR A 46 5.41 12.42 3.12
N ILE A 47 4.40 11.53 3.03
CA ILE A 47 3.35 11.64 2.00
C ILE A 47 2.60 12.96 2.15
N LYS A 48 2.22 13.33 3.38
CA LYS A 48 1.50 14.56 3.67
C LYS A 48 2.34 15.81 3.40
N GLU A 49 3.62 15.81 3.78
CA GLU A 49 4.57 16.89 3.50
C GLU A 49 4.76 17.12 2.00
N GLN A 50 4.72 16.06 1.19
CA GLN A 50 4.76 16.12 -0.27
C GLN A 50 3.39 16.50 -0.88
N GLY A 51 2.39 16.85 -0.08
CA GLY A 51 1.04 17.19 -0.55
C GLY A 51 0.23 15.98 -1.07
N GLY A 52 0.67 14.77 -0.75
CA GLY A 52 -0.01 13.54 -1.10
C GLY A 52 -1.08 13.13 -0.07
N TRP A 53 -1.94 12.21 -0.49
CA TRP A 53 -2.98 11.60 0.33
C TRP A 53 -3.00 10.09 0.14
N ILE A 54 -3.74 9.38 0.99
CA ILE A 54 -3.84 7.93 0.91
C ILE A 54 -5.23 7.53 0.46
N GLU A 55 -5.28 6.75 -0.60
CA GLU A 55 -6.49 6.12 -1.09
C GLU A 55 -6.47 4.62 -0.77
N THR A 56 -7.65 4.05 -0.58
CA THR A 56 -7.82 2.60 -0.51
C THR A 56 -8.50 2.15 -1.78
N ILE A 57 -7.79 1.37 -2.60
CA ILE A 57 -8.29 0.87 -3.88
C ILE A 57 -8.50 -0.65 -3.83
N PRO A 58 -9.37 -1.22 -4.66
CA PRO A 58 -9.43 -2.67 -4.86
C PRO A 58 -8.07 -3.21 -5.27
N ASN A 59 -7.64 -4.35 -4.70
CA ASN A 59 -6.42 -5.00 -5.16
C ASN A 59 -6.70 -5.71 -6.49
N PRO A 60 -6.10 -5.27 -7.62
CA PRO A 60 -6.34 -5.90 -8.92
C PRO A 60 -5.83 -7.34 -8.99
N ASN A 61 -4.89 -7.72 -8.11
CA ASN A 61 -4.36 -9.07 -8.03
C ASN A 61 -5.19 -9.97 -7.12
N TYR A 62 -6.11 -9.41 -6.32
CA TYR A 62 -6.92 -10.23 -5.40
C TYR A 62 -7.84 -11.14 -6.19
N ARG A 63 -7.50 -12.43 -6.21
CA ARG A 63 -8.40 -13.48 -6.67
C ARG A 63 -9.06 -14.12 -5.44
N PRO A 64 -10.39 -14.08 -5.31
CA PRO A 64 -11.06 -14.91 -4.31
C PRO A 64 -10.68 -16.37 -4.59
N LYS A 65 -10.11 -17.07 -3.60
CA LYS A 65 -9.98 -18.53 -3.67
C LYS A 65 -11.38 -19.07 -3.94
N GLY A 66 -11.53 -19.79 -5.05
CA GLY A 66 -12.80 -20.09 -5.68
C GLY A 66 -13.89 -20.54 -4.73
N LEU A 67 -15.08 -19.93 -4.89
CA LEU A 67 -16.34 -20.68 -4.91
C LEU A 67 -16.28 -21.58 -6.16
N LEU A 68 -15.50 -22.65 -6.09
CA LEU A 68 -15.68 -23.81 -6.96
C LEU A 68 -16.18 -24.88 -5.99
N GLY A 69 -17.48 -25.15 -6.11
CA GLY A 69 -18.16 -26.23 -5.39
C GLY A 69 -17.71 -27.61 -5.85
#